data_AF-A0A0E0P8J3-F1
#
_entry.id   AF-A0A0E0P8J3-F1
#
_cell.length_a   1.000
_cell.length_b   1.000
_cell.length_c   1.000
_cell.angle_alpha   90.00
_cell.angle_beta   90.00
_cell.angle_gamma   90.00
#
_symmetry.space_group_name_H-M   'P 1'
#
loop_
_entity.id
_entity.type
_entity.pdbx_description
1 polymer ?
#
loop_
_entity_poly.entity_id
_entity_poly.type
_entity_poly.pdbx_seq_one_letter_code
_entity_poly.pdbx_strand_id
1 'polypeptide(L)'
;MASLRTIPVIFGILFYVLASTATATDAPDYVVQGRVYCDTCRAGFETNVTEYIKGAKVRLECKHFGTDKVERAIDGVTDETGTYKIELKDSHEEDICEVVLVHSPLANCSEIEAERDRARVLLTRNVGICDNLRLANPLGYLKDIPLPVCGALLKQFDLADDDNESSSPVEALVTGLQVYSLWVWKLASKAIQDLKGHLCEMYWIALLITLGDLNGKGSPAGVIDEDLQPPHRIVFEHIAGTPYNLTIDASAHIKVPSI
;
A
#
# COMPACT_ATOMS: atom_id res chain seq x y z
N MET A 1 -50.00 28.52 -40.04
CA MET A 1 -49.84 28.93 -38.62
C MET A 1 -50.00 27.69 -37.77
N ALA A 2 -48.90 27.07 -37.33
CA ALA A 2 -48.99 25.97 -36.37
C ALA A 2 -49.51 26.54 -35.04
N SER A 3 -50.53 25.90 -34.46
CA SER A 3 -51.10 26.32 -33.18
C SER A 3 -50.01 26.31 -32.10
N LEU A 4 -49.89 27.38 -31.31
CA LEU A 4 -48.91 27.51 -30.22
C LEU A 4 -48.94 26.32 -29.23
N ARG A 5 -50.03 25.55 -29.22
CA ARG A 5 -50.23 24.33 -28.41
C ARG A 5 -49.57 23.07 -28.96
N THR A 6 -49.18 23.02 -30.24
CA THR A 6 -48.54 21.82 -30.82
C THR A 6 -47.02 21.83 -30.74
N ILE A 7 -46.42 23.00 -30.46
CA ILE A 7 -44.97 23.19 -30.30
C ILE A 7 -44.37 22.35 -29.16
N PRO A 8 -44.94 22.31 -27.93
CA PRO A 8 -44.34 21.52 -26.84
C PRO A 8 -44.43 20.01 -27.09
N VAL A 9 -45.45 19.54 -27.82
CA VAL A 9 -45.61 18.12 -28.17
C VAL A 9 -44.56 17.70 -29.20
N ILE A 10 -44.32 18.55 -30.21
CA ILE A 10 -43.28 18.29 -31.22
C ILE A 10 -41.90 18.30 -30.57
N PHE A 11 -41.64 19.25 -29.65
CA PHE A 11 -40.38 19.28 -28.90
C PHE A 11 -40.21 18.04 -28.01
N GLY A 12 -41.27 17.58 -27.34
CA GLY A 12 -41.25 16.37 -26.52
C GLY A 12 -40.98 15.09 -27.32
N ILE A 13 -41.60 14.96 -28.49
CA ILE A 13 -41.36 13.82 -29.41
C ILE A 13 -39.92 13.87 -29.95
N LEU A 14 -39.45 15.05 -30.36
CA LEU A 14 -38.08 15.22 -30.86
C LEU A 14 -37.03 14.91 -29.77
N PHE A 15 -37.30 15.29 -28.52
CA PHE A 15 -36.44 14.97 -27.37
C PHE A 15 -36.43 13.46 -27.07
N TYR A 16 -37.57 12.78 -27.18
CA TYR A 16 -37.66 11.32 -27.03
C TYR A 16 -36.90 10.56 -28.13
N VAL A 17 -36.98 11.03 -29.38
CA VAL A 17 -36.25 10.43 -30.51
C VAL A 17 -34.74 10.66 -30.37
N LEU A 18 -34.31 11.85 -29.95
CA LEU A 18 -32.89 12.16 -29.72
C LEU A 18 -32.32 11.42 -28.49
N ALA A 19 -33.12 11.16 -27.45
CA ALA A 19 -32.69 10.39 -26.28
C ALA A 19 -32.55 8.89 -26.58
N SER A 20 -33.20 8.37 -27.64
CA SER A 20 -33.14 6.95 -28.01
C SER A 20 -31.93 6.55 -28.87
N THR A 21 -31.08 7.50 -29.29
CA THR A 21 -29.80 7.18 -29.94
C THR A 21 -28.69 7.04 -28.90
N ALA A 22 -28.87 6.16 -27.91
CA ALA A 22 -27.74 5.65 -27.15
C ALA A 22 -27.01 4.65 -28.05
N THR A 23 -26.01 5.13 -28.79
CA THR A 23 -25.08 4.25 -29.50
C THR A 23 -24.37 3.41 -28.44
N ALA A 24 -24.59 2.09 -28.44
CA ALA A 24 -23.76 1.17 -27.69
C ALA A 24 -22.31 1.44 -28.12
N THR A 25 -21.48 1.95 -27.21
CA THR A 25 -20.08 2.21 -27.50
C THR A 25 -19.41 0.86 -27.73
N ASP A 26 -18.75 0.68 -28.88
CA ASP A 26 -18.04 -0.57 -29.18
C ASP A 26 -16.73 -0.74 -28.37
N ALA A 27 -16.50 0.13 -27.39
CA ALA A 27 -15.35 0.11 -26.51
C ALA A 27 -15.38 -1.13 -25.59
N PRO A 28 -14.21 -1.70 -25.25
CA PRO A 28 -14.14 -2.83 -24.34
C PRO A 28 -14.52 -2.43 -22.91
N ASP A 29 -15.12 -3.37 -22.18
CA ASP A 29 -15.45 -3.22 -20.76
C ASP A 29 -14.20 -3.26 -19.89
N TYR A 30 -13.23 -4.09 -20.29
CA TYR A 30 -11.96 -4.24 -19.60
C TYR A 30 -10.80 -4.30 -20.59
N VAL A 31 -9.67 -3.74 -20.18
CA VAL A 31 -8.38 -3.92 -20.84
C VAL A 31 -7.44 -4.51 -19.81
N VAL A 32 -7.05 -5.77 -19.99
CA VAL A 32 -6.02 -6.40 -19.16
C VAL A 32 -4.66 -6.10 -19.78
N GLN A 33 -3.78 -5.48 -19.02
CA GLN A 33 -2.42 -5.14 -19.44
C GLN A 33 -1.41 -5.73 -18.48
N GLY A 34 -0.37 -6.35 -19.00
CA GLY A 34 0.77 -6.82 -18.22
C GLY A 34 2.02 -6.86 -19.07
N ARG A 35 3.11 -7.34 -18.47
CA ARG A 35 4.41 -7.42 -19.14
C ARG A 35 4.99 -8.81 -19.01
N VAL A 36 5.74 -9.24 -20.03
CA VAL A 36 6.52 -10.47 -20.00
C VAL A 36 7.99 -10.12 -20.09
N TYR A 37 8.77 -10.71 -19.20
CA TYR A 37 10.19 -10.46 -19.10
C TYR A 37 11.01 -11.75 -19.07
N CYS A 38 12.28 -11.61 -19.39
CA CYS A 38 13.30 -12.63 -19.22
C CYS A 38 13.98 -12.38 -17.87
N ASP A 39 13.81 -13.32 -16.96
CA ASP A 39 14.51 -13.33 -15.68
C ASP A 39 15.95 -13.80 -15.90
N THR A 40 16.81 -12.82 -16.15
CA THR A 40 18.23 -13.01 -16.45
C THR A 40 19.04 -13.51 -15.25
N CYS A 41 18.48 -13.42 -14.04
CA CYS A 41 19.12 -13.84 -12.80
C CYS A 41 18.43 -15.01 -12.12
N ARG A 42 17.31 -15.51 -12.66
CA ARG A 42 16.46 -16.51 -12.02
C ARG A 42 16.08 -16.09 -10.58
N ALA A 43 15.83 -14.80 -10.39
CA ALA A 43 15.47 -14.19 -9.11
C ALA A 43 13.98 -14.33 -8.79
N GLY A 44 13.16 -14.46 -9.84
CA GLY A 44 11.71 -14.54 -9.77
C GLY A 44 10.98 -13.21 -9.78
N PHE A 45 11.70 -12.10 -9.84
CA PHE A 45 11.14 -10.74 -9.89
C PHE A 45 11.96 -9.90 -10.87
N GLU A 46 11.43 -8.73 -11.24
CA GLU A 46 12.13 -7.81 -12.13
C GLU A 46 13.33 -7.15 -11.43
N THR A 47 14.49 -7.19 -12.06
CA THR A 47 15.73 -6.55 -11.60
C THR A 47 16.18 -5.50 -12.62
N ASN A 48 17.23 -4.73 -12.31
CA ASN A 48 17.78 -3.74 -13.24
C ASN A 48 18.48 -4.36 -14.49
N VAL A 49 18.69 -5.68 -14.50
CA VAL A 49 19.25 -6.44 -15.63
C VAL A 49 18.21 -7.32 -16.31
N THR A 50 16.93 -7.15 -15.97
CA THR A 50 15.81 -7.82 -16.63
C THR A 50 15.63 -7.27 -18.05
N GLU A 51 15.36 -8.18 -18.99
CA GLU A 51 15.09 -7.85 -20.39
C GLU A 51 13.64 -8.17 -20.73
N TYR A 52 12.93 -7.27 -21.40
CA TYR A 52 11.54 -7.50 -21.80
C TYR A 52 11.45 -8.31 -23.10
N ILE A 53 10.48 -9.23 -23.16
CA ILE A 53 10.36 -10.17 -24.28
C ILE A 53 9.29 -9.69 -25.25
N LYS A 54 9.71 -9.27 -26.46
CA LYS A 54 8.80 -9.00 -27.60
C LYS A 54 8.30 -10.31 -28.20
N GLY A 55 7.01 -10.40 -28.48
CA GLY A 55 6.39 -11.56 -29.15
C GLY A 55 6.14 -12.78 -28.26
N ALA A 56 6.24 -12.63 -26.93
CA ALA A 56 5.81 -13.66 -25.99
C ALA A 56 4.30 -13.86 -26.07
N LYS A 57 3.86 -15.12 -26.08
CA LYS A 57 2.45 -15.48 -26.05
C LYS A 57 2.01 -15.68 -24.61
N VAL A 58 0.89 -15.05 -24.28
CA VAL A 58 0.19 -15.19 -23.00
C VAL A 58 -1.26 -15.57 -23.27
N ARG A 59 -1.98 -16.05 -22.27
CA ARG A 59 -3.41 -16.31 -22.36
C ARG A 59 -4.10 -15.87 -21.09
N LEU A 60 -5.18 -15.11 -21.24
CA LEU A 60 -6.11 -14.86 -20.15
C LEU A 60 -7.07 -16.06 -20.05
N GLU A 61 -7.01 -16.78 -18.94
CA GLU A 61 -7.89 -17.89 -18.60
C GLU A 61 -8.80 -17.48 -17.45
N CYS A 62 -10.12 -17.53 -17.66
CA CYS A 62 -11.10 -17.36 -16.59
C CYS A 62 -11.75 -18.71 -16.29
N LYS A 63 -11.61 -19.15 -15.05
CA LYS A 63 -12.17 -20.41 -14.56
C LYS A 63 -13.32 -20.12 -13.61
N HIS A 64 -14.43 -20.81 -13.79
CA HIS A 64 -15.57 -20.66 -12.90
C HIS A 64 -15.23 -21.11 -11.48
N PHE A 65 -15.58 -20.29 -10.49
CA PHE A 65 -15.31 -20.60 -9.10
C PHE A 65 -16.00 -21.91 -8.68
N GLY A 66 -15.24 -22.82 -8.06
CA GLY A 66 -15.76 -24.09 -7.52
C GLY A 66 -15.89 -25.25 -8.52
N THR A 67 -15.83 -25.01 -9.83
CA THR A 67 -15.81 -26.10 -10.84
C THR A 67 -14.49 -26.21 -11.61
N ASP A 68 -13.63 -25.20 -11.52
CA ASP A 68 -12.36 -25.08 -12.26
C ASP A 68 -12.50 -25.19 -13.79
N LYS A 69 -13.73 -25.13 -14.31
CA LYS A 69 -14.00 -25.14 -15.74
C LYS A 69 -13.57 -23.81 -16.35
N VAL A 70 -12.73 -23.90 -17.39
CA VAL A 70 -12.34 -22.72 -18.18
C VAL A 70 -13.55 -22.25 -18.98
N GLU A 71 -14.11 -21.11 -18.60
CA GLU A 71 -15.23 -20.47 -19.31
C GLU A 71 -14.73 -19.58 -20.45
N ARG A 72 -13.50 -19.06 -20.33
CA ARG A 72 -12.91 -18.17 -21.32
C ARG A 72 -11.40 -18.33 -21.41
N ALA A 73 -10.91 -18.30 -22.64
CA ALA A 73 -9.50 -18.33 -22.98
C ALA A 73 -9.26 -17.33 -24.12
N ILE A 74 -8.47 -16.28 -23.87
CA ILE A 74 -8.11 -15.27 -24.88
C ILE A 74 -6.61 -15.15 -24.94
N ASP A 75 -6.03 -15.38 -26.12
CA ASP A 75 -4.60 -15.25 -26.34
C ASP A 75 -4.18 -13.77 -26.50
N GLY A 76 -3.01 -13.43 -26.00
CA GLY A 76 -2.36 -12.14 -26.15
C GLY A 76 -0.91 -12.31 -26.59
N VAL A 77 -0.34 -11.26 -27.21
CA VAL A 77 1.05 -11.23 -27.64
C VAL A 77 1.69 -9.92 -27.18
N THR A 78 2.92 -9.99 -26.69
CA THR A 78 3.65 -8.81 -26.25
C THR A 78 4.23 -7.99 -27.40
N ASP A 79 4.20 -6.66 -27.22
CA ASP A 79 4.81 -5.67 -28.10
C ASP A 79 6.33 -5.53 -27.85
N GLU A 80 6.94 -4.50 -28.46
CA GLU A 80 8.39 -4.24 -28.36
C GLU A 80 8.87 -3.93 -26.94
N THR A 81 7.98 -3.49 -26.06
CA THR A 81 8.27 -3.18 -24.65
C THR A 81 8.03 -4.38 -23.73
N GLY A 82 7.69 -5.54 -24.31
CA GLY A 82 7.23 -6.72 -23.60
C GLY A 82 5.83 -6.58 -23.02
N THR A 83 5.05 -5.58 -23.45
CA THR A 83 3.71 -5.32 -22.91
C THR A 83 2.66 -6.01 -23.76
N TYR A 84 1.71 -6.70 -23.14
CA TYR A 84 0.51 -7.21 -23.81
C TYR A 84 -0.73 -6.45 -23.37
N LYS A 85 -1.74 -6.43 -24.23
CA LYS A 85 -3.08 -5.91 -23.94
C LYS A 85 -4.12 -6.90 -24.44
N ILE A 86 -5.06 -7.27 -23.58
CA ILE A 86 -6.17 -8.16 -23.89
C ILE A 86 -7.46 -7.39 -23.60
N GLU A 87 -8.27 -7.20 -24.63
CA GLU A 87 -9.55 -6.50 -24.53
C GLU A 87 -10.67 -7.50 -24.27
N LEU A 88 -11.58 -7.15 -23.35
CA LEU A 88 -12.71 -7.98 -23.00
C LEU A 88 -14.01 -7.17 -23.01
N LYS A 89 -15.06 -7.83 -23.48
CA LYS A 89 -16.44 -7.44 -23.22
C LYS A 89 -16.98 -8.31 -22.09
N ASP A 90 -17.84 -7.71 -21.28
CA ASP A 90 -18.54 -8.27 -20.13
C ASP A 90 -17.71 -8.39 -18.83
N SER A 91 -18.41 -8.27 -17.70
CA SER A 91 -17.88 -8.46 -16.34
C SER A 91 -18.07 -9.91 -15.89
N HIS A 92 -17.11 -10.41 -15.10
CA HIS A 92 -17.04 -11.82 -14.69
C HIS A 92 -16.78 -11.93 -13.20
N GLU A 93 -17.82 -11.73 -12.40
CA GLU A 93 -17.70 -11.64 -10.94
C GLU A 93 -17.53 -13.00 -10.26
N GLU A 94 -18.00 -14.06 -10.92
CA GLU A 94 -18.01 -15.44 -10.40
C GLU A 94 -16.78 -16.26 -10.87
N ASP A 95 -15.91 -15.67 -11.69
CA ASP A 95 -14.77 -16.36 -12.28
C ASP A 95 -13.44 -15.92 -11.64
N ILE A 96 -12.50 -16.86 -11.53
CA ILE A 96 -11.10 -16.59 -11.23
C ILE A 96 -10.37 -16.42 -12.57
N CYS A 97 -10.00 -15.19 -12.89
CA CYS A 97 -9.26 -14.86 -14.10
C CYS A 97 -7.77 -14.68 -13.83
N GLU A 98 -6.94 -15.37 -14.61
CA GLU A 98 -5.48 -15.33 -14.54
C GLU A 98 -4.89 -15.23 -15.94
N VAL A 99 -3.87 -14.40 -16.10
CA VAL A 99 -3.04 -14.43 -17.30
C VAL A 99 -1.93 -15.44 -17.09
N VAL A 100 -1.75 -16.37 -18.04
CA VAL A 100 -0.77 -17.44 -17.99
C VAL A 100 0.26 -17.31 -19.11
N LEU A 101 1.50 -17.72 -18.85
CA LEU A 101 2.55 -17.87 -19.86
C LEU A 101 2.25 -19.05 -20.79
N VAL A 102 2.36 -18.84 -22.10
CA VAL A 102 2.11 -19.89 -23.11
C VAL A 102 3.38 -20.22 -23.90
N HIS A 103 4.08 -19.22 -24.41
CA HIS A 103 5.28 -19.44 -25.20
C HIS A 103 6.21 -18.22 -25.21
N SER A 104 7.53 -18.46 -25.10
CA SER A 104 8.57 -17.46 -25.31
C SER A 104 9.22 -17.63 -26.69
N PRO A 105 9.39 -16.54 -27.47
CA PRO A 105 10.14 -16.57 -28.73
C PRO A 105 11.67 -16.63 -28.52
N LEU A 106 12.17 -16.45 -27.30
CA LEU A 106 13.59 -16.51 -26.98
C LEU A 106 13.97 -17.92 -26.54
N ALA A 107 14.79 -18.61 -27.34
CA ALA A 107 15.19 -19.99 -27.04
C ALA A 107 15.95 -20.10 -25.70
N ASN A 108 16.80 -19.11 -25.39
CA ASN A 108 17.61 -19.06 -24.16
C ASN A 108 16.86 -18.50 -22.94
N CYS A 109 15.56 -18.25 -23.05
CA CYS A 109 14.73 -17.71 -21.99
C CYS A 109 13.27 -18.17 -22.17
N SER A 110 13.06 -19.47 -22.02
CA SER A 110 11.77 -20.14 -22.26
C SER A 110 11.35 -21.10 -21.15
N GLU A 111 12.19 -21.31 -20.13
CA GLU A 111 11.86 -22.11 -18.97
C GLU A 111 10.81 -21.39 -18.11
N ILE A 112 9.78 -22.12 -17.69
CA ILE A 112 8.71 -21.61 -16.83
C ILE A 112 8.92 -22.21 -15.43
N GLU A 113 8.98 -21.34 -14.41
CA GLU A 113 8.94 -21.78 -13.02
C GLU A 113 7.49 -22.10 -12.63
N ALA A 114 7.27 -23.29 -12.08
CA ALA A 114 5.95 -23.69 -11.61
C ALA A 114 5.41 -22.68 -10.59
N GLU A 115 4.10 -22.44 -10.61
CA GLU A 115 3.38 -21.51 -9.71
C GLU A 115 3.66 -20.01 -9.95
N ARG A 116 4.62 -19.66 -10.82
CA ARG A 116 4.92 -18.27 -11.22
C ARG A 116 4.57 -17.98 -12.68
N ASP A 117 3.94 -18.95 -13.33
CA ASP A 117 3.49 -18.90 -14.71
C ASP A 117 2.23 -18.04 -14.88
N ARG A 118 1.64 -17.55 -13.78
CA ARG A 118 0.31 -16.93 -13.76
C ARG A 118 0.20 -15.67 -12.91
N ALA A 119 -0.62 -14.75 -13.38
CA ALA A 119 -0.94 -13.49 -12.70
C ALA A 119 -2.46 -13.29 -12.64
N ARG A 120 -3.01 -13.22 -11.43
CA ARG A 120 -4.45 -13.03 -11.23
C ARG A 120 -4.86 -11.60 -11.56
N VAL A 121 -6.01 -11.45 -12.23
CA VAL A 121 -6.62 -10.16 -12.56
C VAL A 121 -8.07 -10.13 -12.13
N LEU A 122 -8.51 -8.97 -11.63
CA LEU A 122 -9.83 -8.80 -11.05
C LEU A 122 -10.78 -8.14 -12.06
N LEU A 123 -11.65 -8.95 -12.67
CA LEU A 123 -12.60 -8.52 -13.71
C LEU A 123 -14.01 -8.28 -13.14
N THR A 124 -14.10 -7.41 -12.13
CA THR A 124 -15.39 -6.96 -11.55
C THR A 124 -15.42 -5.43 -11.41
N ARG A 125 -16.62 -4.85 -11.45
CA ARG A 125 -16.87 -3.43 -11.15
C ARG A 125 -17.20 -3.17 -9.67
N ASN A 126 -17.47 -4.21 -8.87
CA ASN A 126 -17.94 -4.10 -7.49
C ASN A 126 -16.84 -3.84 -6.44
N VAL A 127 -15.68 -3.36 -6.89
CA VAL A 127 -14.46 -3.22 -6.05
C VAL A 127 -13.95 -1.79 -6.00
N GLY A 128 -14.78 -0.82 -6.39
CA GLY A 128 -14.45 0.61 -6.31
C GLY A 128 -13.40 1.09 -7.30
N ILE A 129 -13.03 0.27 -8.30
CA ILE A 129 -12.09 0.66 -9.36
C ILE A 129 -12.89 1.18 -10.56
N CYS A 130 -12.79 2.49 -10.80
CA CYS A 130 -13.55 3.18 -11.85
C CYS A 130 -12.97 3.01 -13.26
N ASP A 131 -11.68 2.70 -13.38
CA ASP A 131 -11.02 2.47 -14.67
C ASP A 131 -11.32 1.05 -15.19
N ASN A 132 -11.32 0.90 -16.51
CA ASN A 132 -11.46 -0.37 -17.22
C ASN A 132 -10.10 -1.07 -17.38
N LEU A 133 -8.98 -0.35 -17.19
CA LEU A 133 -7.65 -0.95 -17.17
C LEU A 133 -7.46 -1.85 -15.93
N ARG A 134 -6.94 -3.05 -16.16
CA ARG A 134 -6.56 -4.02 -15.14
C ARG A 134 -5.12 -4.43 -15.35
N LEU A 135 -4.26 -4.06 -14.40
CA LEU A 135 -2.85 -4.38 -14.45
C LEU A 135 -2.62 -5.78 -13.89
N ALA A 136 -2.01 -6.66 -14.69
CA ALA A 136 -1.54 -7.95 -14.28
C ALA A 136 -0.09 -7.85 -13.79
N ASN A 137 0.27 -8.67 -12.80
CA ASN A 137 1.66 -8.80 -12.40
C ASN A 137 2.53 -9.24 -13.59
N PRO A 138 3.76 -8.72 -13.72
CA PRO A 138 4.70 -9.16 -14.72
C PRO A 138 5.00 -10.65 -14.61
N LEU A 139 5.13 -11.33 -15.74
CA LEU A 139 5.43 -12.76 -15.79
C LEU A 139 6.82 -12.98 -16.40
N GLY A 140 7.62 -13.83 -15.74
CA GLY A 140 9.01 -14.08 -16.10
C GLY A 140 9.24 -15.47 -16.68
N TYR A 141 9.94 -15.57 -17.80
CA TYR A 141 10.63 -16.81 -18.18
C TYR A 141 12.03 -16.82 -17.58
N LEU A 142 12.52 -17.99 -17.18
CA LEU A 142 13.87 -18.15 -16.66
C LEU A 142 14.88 -18.23 -17.80
N LYS A 143 15.98 -17.49 -17.68
CA LYS A 143 17.14 -17.62 -18.57
C LYS A 143 17.90 -18.92 -18.24
N ASP A 144 18.33 -19.65 -19.26
CA ASP A 144 19.02 -20.94 -19.07
C ASP A 144 20.29 -20.80 -18.22
N ILE A 145 21.07 -19.76 -18.51
CA ILE A 145 22.33 -19.43 -17.83
C ILE A 145 22.21 -18.03 -17.23
N PRO A 146 22.22 -17.88 -15.90
CA PRO A 146 22.19 -16.58 -15.24
C PRO A 146 23.36 -15.68 -15.66
N LEU A 147 23.16 -14.37 -15.70
CA LEU A 147 24.24 -13.44 -15.98
C LEU A 147 25.32 -13.46 -14.87
N PRO A 148 26.61 -13.25 -15.20
CA PRO A 148 27.69 -13.26 -14.20
C PRO A 148 27.52 -12.22 -13.08
N VAL A 149 26.78 -11.13 -13.34
CA VAL A 149 26.52 -10.05 -12.38
C VAL A 149 25.49 -10.44 -11.31
N CYS A 150 24.69 -11.49 -11.54
CA CYS A 150 23.55 -11.83 -10.69
C CYS A 150 23.94 -12.13 -9.24
N GLY A 151 25.08 -12.77 -9.00
CA GLY A 151 25.53 -13.05 -7.64
C GLY A 151 25.83 -11.79 -6.82
N ALA A 152 26.37 -10.74 -7.45
CA ALA A 152 26.61 -9.45 -6.78
C ALA A 152 25.32 -8.63 -6.65
N LEU A 153 24.43 -8.74 -7.63
CA LEU A 153 23.14 -8.06 -7.67
C LEU A 153 22.19 -8.60 -6.59
N LEU A 154 22.05 -9.92 -6.48
CA LEU A 154 21.15 -10.54 -5.50
C LEU A 154 21.57 -10.28 -4.05
N LYS A 155 22.87 -10.16 -3.79
CA LYS A 155 23.37 -9.73 -2.48
C LYS A 155 22.90 -8.33 -2.06
N GLN A 156 22.60 -7.44 -3.00
CA GLN A 156 22.09 -6.10 -2.66
C GLN A 156 20.66 -6.16 -2.10
N PHE A 157 19.90 -7.19 -2.48
CA PHE A 157 18.57 -7.44 -1.93
C PHE A 157 18.65 -8.12 -0.56
N ASP A 158 19.62 -9.02 -0.36
CA ASP A 158 19.87 -9.70 0.93
C ASP A 158 20.29 -8.71 2.03
N LEU A 159 21.17 -7.74 1.70
CA LEU A 159 21.63 -6.72 2.64
C LEU A 159 20.56 -5.66 2.97
N ALA A 160 19.50 -5.54 2.16
CA ALA A 160 18.41 -4.62 2.45
C ALA A 160 17.54 -5.08 3.63
N ASP A 161 17.53 -6.39 3.91
CA ASP A 161 16.72 -7.00 4.97
C ASP A 161 17.43 -6.99 6.34
N ASP A 162 18.77 -6.88 6.36
CA ASP A 162 19.57 -6.89 7.60
C ASP A 162 19.90 -5.49 8.17
N ASP A 163 19.58 -4.41 7.44
CA ASP A 163 19.98 -3.05 7.83
C ASP A 163 18.80 -2.13 8.24
N ASN A 164 17.53 -2.57 8.14
CA ASN A 164 16.39 -1.69 8.43
C ASN A 164 15.18 -2.40 9.10
N GLU A 165 15.10 -2.30 10.42
CA GLU A 165 13.91 -1.67 11.01
C GLU A 165 13.64 -0.41 10.19
N SER A 166 12.50 -0.39 9.50
CA SER A 166 12.18 0.49 8.37
C SER A 166 12.39 1.98 8.65
N SER A 167 13.60 2.48 8.46
CA SER A 167 13.86 3.92 8.45
C SER A 167 14.02 4.39 7.01
N SER A 168 12.87 4.61 6.38
CA SER A 168 12.80 5.36 5.12
C SER A 168 13.58 6.68 5.23
N PRO A 169 14.09 7.28 4.12
CA PRO A 169 14.76 8.60 4.13
C PRO A 169 13.92 9.74 4.74
N VAL A 170 12.62 9.49 4.98
CA VAL A 170 11.71 10.40 5.67
C VAL A 170 12.00 10.44 7.18
N GLU A 171 12.45 9.36 7.80
CA GLU A 171 12.76 9.32 9.23
C GLU A 171 14.01 10.13 9.59
N ALA A 172 15.01 10.21 8.70
CA ALA A 172 16.18 11.07 8.92
C ALA A 172 15.80 12.57 8.92
N LEU A 173 14.82 12.96 8.11
CA LEU A 173 14.29 14.33 8.10
C LEU A 173 13.37 14.60 9.30
N VAL A 174 12.55 13.62 9.68
CA VAL A 174 11.65 13.72 10.86
C VAL A 174 12.48 13.80 12.14
N THR A 175 13.50 12.96 12.31
CA THR A 175 14.42 13.03 13.46
C THR A 175 15.20 14.35 13.46
N GLY A 176 15.64 14.85 12.29
CA GLY A 176 16.24 16.17 12.17
C GLY A 176 15.32 17.31 12.65
N LEU A 177 14.04 17.31 12.25
CA LEU A 177 13.04 18.27 12.72
C LEU A 177 12.70 18.09 14.21
N GLN A 178 12.62 16.85 14.70
CA GLN A 178 12.33 16.54 16.10
C GLN A 178 13.47 17.00 17.02
N VAL A 179 14.72 16.78 16.62
CA VAL A 179 15.91 17.24 17.35
C VAL A 179 16.01 18.76 17.31
N TYR A 180 15.72 19.40 16.18
CA TYR A 180 15.66 20.86 16.09
C TYR A 180 14.59 21.45 17.01
N SER A 181 13.38 20.88 17.00
CA SER A 181 12.29 21.34 17.88
C SER A 181 12.60 21.13 19.36
N LEU A 182 13.21 20.00 19.76
CA LEU A 182 13.71 19.77 21.11
C LEU A 182 14.80 20.77 21.53
N TRP A 183 15.72 21.11 20.62
CA TRP A 183 16.75 22.13 20.87
C TRP A 183 16.14 23.51 21.06
N VAL A 184 15.20 23.90 20.20
CA VAL A 184 14.45 25.17 20.34
C VAL A 184 13.66 25.19 21.64
N TRP A 185 13.00 24.09 22.02
CA TRP A 185 12.28 23.98 23.29
C TRP A 185 13.22 24.06 24.50
N LYS A 186 14.40 23.44 24.43
CA LYS A 186 15.39 23.48 25.51
C LYS A 186 16.03 24.87 25.65
N LEU A 187 16.29 25.55 24.54
CA LEU A 187 16.73 26.94 24.51
C LEU A 187 15.65 27.89 25.06
N ALA A 188 14.41 27.73 24.63
CA ALA A 188 13.28 28.51 25.13
C ALA A 188 13.02 28.25 26.62
N SER A 189 13.11 26.99 27.08
CA SER A 189 12.94 26.62 28.49
C SER A 189 14.05 27.20 29.37
N LYS A 190 15.31 27.19 28.91
CA LYS A 190 16.42 27.85 29.60
C LYS A 190 16.21 29.37 29.70
N ALA A 191 15.82 30.02 28.61
CA ALA A 191 15.49 31.45 28.62
C ALA A 191 14.32 31.78 29.57
N ILE A 192 13.31 30.92 29.64
CA ILE A 192 12.16 31.08 30.57
C ILE A 192 12.59 30.85 32.03
N GLN A 193 13.49 29.90 32.31
CA GLN A 193 14.01 29.66 33.66
C GLN A 193 14.88 30.82 34.14
N ASP A 194 15.73 31.40 33.28
CA ASP A 194 16.54 32.58 33.61
C ASP A 194 15.66 33.83 33.84
N LEU A 195 14.55 33.98 33.10
CA LEU A 195 13.56 35.05 33.33
C LEU A 195 12.81 34.88 34.66
N LYS A 196 12.44 33.64 35.02
CA LYS A 196 11.77 33.33 36.30
C LYS A 196 12.70 33.54 37.49
N GLY A 197 14.01 33.29 37.34
CA GLY A 197 15.01 33.60 38.36
C GLY A 197 15.08 35.10 38.70
N HIS A 198 15.09 35.95 37.67
CA HIS A 198 15.10 37.41 37.86
C HIS A 198 13.77 37.99 38.40
N LEU A 199 12.63 37.40 38.04
CA LEU A 199 11.33 37.82 38.58
C LEU A 199 11.10 37.40 40.04
N CYS A 200 11.74 36.32 40.51
CA CYS A 200 11.62 35.83 41.88
C CYS A 200 12.45 36.66 42.88
N GLU A 201 13.64 37.11 42.49
CA GLU A 201 14.48 38.03 43.29
C GLU A 201 13.80 39.40 43.50
N MET A 202 13.15 39.92 42.45
CA MET A 202 12.39 41.18 42.51
C MET A 202 11.17 41.09 43.44
N TYR A 203 10.49 39.95 43.48
CA TYR A 203 9.31 39.73 44.32
C TYR A 203 9.69 39.54 45.81
N TRP A 204 10.83 38.93 46.11
CA TRP A 204 11.36 38.80 47.48
C TRP A 204 11.81 40.15 48.07
N ILE A 205 12.44 41.01 47.26
CA ILE A 205 12.80 42.37 47.69
C ILE A 205 11.54 43.21 47.93
N ALA A 206 10.52 43.12 47.07
CA ALA A 206 9.24 43.80 47.27
C ALA A 206 8.44 43.27 48.48
N LEU A 207 8.50 41.96 48.75
CA LEU A 207 7.86 41.34 49.90
C LEU A 207 8.55 41.69 51.24
N LEU A 208 9.88 41.82 51.27
CA LEU A 208 10.62 42.30 52.45
C LEU A 208 10.36 43.79 52.75
N ILE A 209 10.15 44.63 51.73
CA ILE A 209 9.78 46.04 51.89
C ILE A 209 8.34 46.18 52.40
N THR A 210 7.42 45.28 52.02
CA THR A 210 5.99 45.35 52.40
C THR A 210 5.67 44.61 53.71
N LEU A 211 6.42 43.57 54.08
CA LEU A 211 6.26 42.85 55.36
C LEU A 211 6.97 43.52 56.56
N GLY A 212 7.75 44.58 56.33
CA GLY A 212 8.26 45.44 57.41
C GLY A 212 7.19 46.32 58.08
N ASP A 213 6.04 46.52 57.42
CA ASP A 213 5.01 47.48 57.84
C ASP A 213 3.72 46.87 58.38
N LEU A 214 3.55 45.54 58.39
CA LEU A 214 2.31 44.88 58.84
C LEU A 214 2.56 43.91 60.00
N ASN A 215 3.19 44.46 61.04
CA ASN A 215 3.26 43.85 62.36
C ASN A 215 1.87 43.98 63.03
N GLY A 216 1.06 42.91 63.03
CA GLY A 216 -0.15 42.93 63.85
C GLY A 216 -1.16 41.81 63.60
N LYS A 217 -1.10 40.79 64.47
CA LYS A 217 -2.22 39.99 65.01
C LYS A 217 -3.12 39.30 63.96
N GLY A 218 -3.16 37.97 63.83
CA GLY A 218 -3.29 36.97 64.89
C GLY A 218 -4.68 36.31 64.80
N SER A 219 -4.77 35.17 64.08
CA SER A 219 -5.71 34.02 64.22
C SER A 219 -7.25 34.25 64.31
N PRO A 220 -8.11 33.21 64.26
CA PRO A 220 -8.05 31.94 63.52
C PRO A 220 -9.42 31.55 62.86
N ALA A 221 -9.43 30.38 62.20
CA ALA A 221 -10.55 29.44 62.00
C ALA A 221 -11.70 29.80 61.04
N GLY A 222 -12.10 28.83 60.20
CA GLY A 222 -13.40 28.83 59.53
C GLY A 222 -13.47 28.03 58.23
N VAL A 223 -14.09 26.85 58.31
CA VAL A 223 -14.49 25.91 57.25
C VAL A 223 -15.59 26.50 56.34
N ILE A 224 -15.63 26.13 55.05
CA ILE A 224 -16.84 25.70 54.31
C ILE A 224 -16.49 24.95 53.01
N ASP A 225 -17.16 23.81 52.85
CA ASP A 225 -17.39 22.99 51.66
C ASP A 225 -18.31 23.73 50.65
N GLU A 226 -18.26 23.36 49.36
CA GLU A 226 -19.43 22.88 48.58
C GLU A 226 -19.04 22.53 47.11
N ASP A 227 -19.14 21.23 46.80
CA ASP A 227 -19.55 20.55 45.56
C ASP A 227 -19.43 21.20 44.16
N LEU A 228 -18.70 20.51 43.26
CA LEU A 228 -19.27 19.93 42.01
C LEU A 228 -18.31 18.91 41.33
N GLN A 229 -18.68 17.62 41.37
CA GLN A 229 -18.16 16.44 40.61
C GLN A 229 -18.64 16.53 39.12
N PRO A 230 -18.19 15.73 38.10
CA PRO A 230 -17.60 14.37 38.16
C PRO A 230 -16.59 14.03 37.00
N PRO A 231 -16.31 12.75 36.67
CA PRO A 231 -15.28 11.94 37.30
C PRO A 231 -14.19 11.42 36.34
N HIS A 232 -13.17 10.86 36.97
CA HIS A 232 -11.95 10.29 36.43
C HIS A 232 -12.09 8.96 35.66
N ARG A 233 -11.02 8.69 34.90
CA ARG A 233 -10.28 7.41 34.76
C ARG A 233 -10.87 6.38 33.78
N ILE A 234 -10.20 6.26 32.63
CA ILE A 234 -10.15 5.04 31.82
C ILE A 234 -8.88 4.28 32.22
N VAL A 235 -9.08 3.06 32.71
CA VAL A 235 -8.06 2.03 32.96
C VAL A 235 -7.99 1.16 31.71
N PHE A 236 -6.79 0.86 31.19
CA PHE A 236 -6.59 -0.28 30.30
C PHE A 236 -5.94 -1.40 31.11
N GLU A 237 -6.70 -2.48 31.27
CA GLU A 237 -6.31 -3.74 31.90
C GLU A 237 -5.25 -4.48 31.09
N HIS A 238 -4.27 -5.02 31.80
CA HIS A 238 -3.41 -6.10 31.37
C HIS A 238 -4.25 -7.36 31.07
N ILE A 239 -4.18 -7.87 29.84
CA ILE A 239 -4.71 -9.20 29.53
C ILE A 239 -3.56 -10.21 29.64
N ALA A 240 -3.74 -11.13 30.57
CA ALA A 240 -2.84 -12.22 30.91
C ALA A 240 -2.60 -13.18 29.73
N GLY A 241 -1.37 -13.68 29.66
CA GLY A 241 -0.91 -14.67 28.68
C GLY A 241 -1.56 -16.05 28.83
N THR A 242 -1.59 -16.76 27.71
CA THR A 242 -1.73 -18.21 27.64
C THR A 242 -0.43 -18.77 27.05
N PRO A 243 0.18 -19.84 27.62
CA PRO A 243 1.41 -20.41 27.08
C PRO A 243 1.07 -21.47 26.02
N TYR A 244 1.59 -21.29 24.81
CA TYR A 244 1.69 -22.38 23.84
C TYR A 244 3.02 -23.11 24.09
N ASN A 245 2.92 -24.39 24.46
CA ASN A 245 4.06 -25.29 24.54
C ASN A 245 4.59 -25.57 23.12
N LEU A 246 5.78 -25.07 22.79
CA LEU A 246 6.61 -25.62 21.73
C LEU A 246 7.61 -26.59 22.35
N THR A 247 7.32 -27.88 22.27
CA THR A 247 8.31 -28.95 22.46
C THR A 247 9.23 -28.96 21.25
N ILE A 248 10.50 -28.60 21.47
CA ILE A 248 11.60 -28.81 20.52
C ILE A 248 11.97 -30.29 20.61
N ASP A 249 11.63 -31.06 19.58
CA ASP A 249 12.20 -32.41 19.39
C ASP A 249 13.56 -32.27 18.71
N ALA A 250 14.61 -32.51 19.49
CA ALA A 250 15.96 -32.66 18.99
C ALA A 250 16.17 -34.12 18.57
N SER A 251 15.94 -34.42 17.29
CA SER A 251 16.56 -35.58 16.66
C SER A 251 17.04 -35.25 15.25
N ALA A 252 18.37 -35.21 15.17
CA ALA A 252 19.15 -35.18 13.96
C ALA A 252 18.83 -36.37 13.05
N HIS A 253 18.91 -36.17 11.73
CA HIS A 253 19.77 -36.95 10.84
C HIS A 253 19.68 -36.38 9.41
N ILE A 254 20.65 -35.53 9.06
CA ILE A 254 20.97 -35.18 7.67
C ILE A 254 21.66 -36.40 7.06
N LYS A 255 21.05 -36.98 6.01
CA LYS A 255 21.64 -38.06 5.22
C LYS A 255 22.29 -37.43 3.98
N VAL A 256 23.61 -37.33 4.00
CA VAL A 256 24.44 -36.98 2.83
C VAL A 256 24.54 -38.24 1.95
N PRO A 257 24.23 -38.20 0.65
CA PRO A 257 24.56 -39.29 -0.26
C PRO A 257 26.03 -39.18 -0.69
N SER A 258 26.77 -40.29 -0.52
CA SER A 258 28.13 -40.47 -1.00
C SER A 258 28.12 -41.27 -2.32
N ILE A 259 28.90 -40.76 -3.29
CA ILE A 259 29.37 -41.37 -4.55
C ILE A 259 28.32 -41.54 -5.64
#